data_AF-A0A845H1N9-F1
#
_entry.id   AF-A0A845H1N9-F1
#
_cell.length_a   1.000
_cell.length_b   1.000
_cell.length_c   1.000
_cell.angle_alpha   90.00
_cell.angle_beta   90.00
_cell.angle_gamma   90.00
#
_symmetry.space_group_name_H-M   'P 1'
#
loop_
_entity.id
_entity.type
_entity.pdbx_description
1 polymer ?
#
loop_
_entity_poly.entity_id
_entity_poly.type
_entity_poly.pdbx_seq_one_letter_code
_entity_poly.pdbx_strand_id
1 'polypeptide(L)'
;PSASPQPGPAVAGTPALAALFRKRLADAELLDRFDLSLEARAWTMRAQLDDEETARFERILNSFIKEHRITFPVSAKAVTAEAMLPFRIGQVISGANASVVTQDGARLQVGDDYRGVRLVAIQANHVTFFGKRKIEVIW
;
A
#
# COMPACT_ATOMS: atom_id res chain seq x y z
N PRO A 1 -33.72 -22.10 -32.57
CA PRO A 1 -32.29 -22.17 -32.92
C PRO A 1 -31.47 -21.70 -31.72
N SER A 2 -30.70 -22.63 -31.16
CA SER A 2 -30.03 -22.52 -29.87
C SER A 2 -28.92 -21.47 -29.88
N ALA A 3 -28.99 -20.51 -28.95
CA ALA A 3 -27.88 -19.61 -28.68
C ALA A 3 -26.82 -20.38 -27.88
N SER A 4 -25.70 -20.68 -28.52
CA SER A 4 -24.53 -21.29 -27.90
C SER A 4 -24.05 -20.45 -26.72
N PRO A 5 -23.72 -21.04 -25.56
CA PRO A 5 -23.05 -20.30 -24.48
C PRO A 5 -21.65 -19.90 -24.97
N GLN A 6 -21.46 -18.63 -25.29
CA GLN A 6 -20.12 -18.08 -25.50
C GLN A 6 -19.31 -18.32 -24.22
N PRO A 7 -18.14 -18.99 -24.28
CA PRO A 7 -17.20 -18.96 -23.18
C PRO A 7 -16.74 -17.50 -23.05
N GLY A 8 -17.21 -16.82 -22.00
CA GLY A 8 -16.83 -15.44 -21.73
C GLY A 8 -15.31 -15.31 -21.75
N PRO A 9 -14.76 -14.22 -22.32
CA PRO A 9 -13.31 -14.04 -22.38
C PRO A 9 -12.78 -14.18 -20.96
N ALA A 10 -11.82 -15.09 -20.76
CA ALA A 10 -11.04 -15.15 -19.53
C ALA A 10 -10.67 -13.71 -19.19
N VAL A 11 -11.19 -13.20 -18.06
CA VAL A 11 -11.01 -11.82 -17.67
C VAL A 11 -9.54 -11.61 -17.32
N ALA A 12 -8.71 -11.38 -18.34
CA ALA A 12 -7.43 -10.71 -18.18
C ALA A 12 -7.70 -9.47 -17.31
N GLY A 13 -6.77 -9.12 -16.41
CA GLY A 13 -6.91 -8.00 -15.48
C GLY A 13 -7.22 -6.71 -16.21
N THR A 14 -8.51 -6.49 -16.50
CA THR A 14 -8.95 -5.39 -17.35
C THR A 14 -8.92 -4.14 -16.49
N PRO A 15 -8.64 -2.97 -17.09
CA PRO A 15 -8.68 -1.70 -16.36
C PRO A 15 -10.04 -1.46 -15.68
N ALA A 16 -11.13 -2.03 -16.22
CA ALA A 16 -12.46 -2.04 -15.61
C ALA A 16 -12.51 -2.82 -14.28
N LEU A 17 -11.89 -4.00 -14.23
CA LEU A 17 -11.81 -4.82 -13.02
C LEU A 17 -10.99 -4.12 -11.92
N ALA A 18 -9.88 -3.51 -12.30
CA ALA A 18 -9.05 -2.71 -11.41
C ALA A 18 -9.84 -1.51 -10.84
N ALA A 19 -10.63 -0.81 -11.67
CA ALA A 19 -11.46 0.30 -11.25
C ALA A 19 -12.57 -0.13 -10.26
N LEU A 20 -13.23 -1.27 -10.51
CA LEU A 20 -14.23 -1.84 -9.60
C LEU A 20 -13.63 -2.16 -8.22
N PHE A 21 -12.44 -2.77 -8.21
CA PHE A 21 -11.75 -3.11 -6.98
C PHE A 21 -11.30 -1.87 -6.21
N ARG A 22 -10.76 -0.85 -6.89
CA ARG A 22 -10.45 0.46 -6.28
C ARG A 22 -11.69 1.11 -5.68
N LYS A 23 -12.84 1.01 -6.36
CA LYS A 23 -14.11 1.54 -5.85
C LYS A 23 -14.57 0.82 -4.58
N ARG A 24 -14.46 -0.52 -4.52
CA ARG A 24 -14.72 -1.29 -3.29
C ARG A 24 -13.80 -0.88 -2.14
N LEU A 25 -12.51 -0.68 -2.40
CA LEU A 25 -11.56 -0.22 -1.38
C LEU A 25 -11.86 1.22 -0.93
N ALA A 26 -12.32 2.09 -1.84
CA ALA A 26 -12.71 3.46 -1.51
C ALA A 26 -13.94 3.50 -0.60
N ASP A 27 -14.94 2.66 -0.89
CA ASP A 27 -16.15 2.49 -0.08
C ASP A 27 -15.81 2.01 1.35
N ALA A 28 -14.75 1.22 1.49
CA ALA A 28 -14.22 0.78 2.78
C ALA A 28 -13.24 1.77 3.44
N GLU A 29 -13.01 2.96 2.85
CA GLU A 29 -12.01 3.95 3.28
C GLU A 29 -10.55 3.42 3.33
N LEU A 30 -10.29 2.29 2.68
CA LEU A 30 -8.98 1.66 2.62
C LEU A 30 -8.15 2.16 1.44
N LEU A 31 -8.77 2.73 0.40
CA LEU A 31 -8.07 3.07 -0.85
C LEU A 31 -6.84 3.98 -0.64
N ASP A 32 -6.94 4.98 0.24
CA ASP A 32 -5.86 5.94 0.50
C ASP A 32 -4.66 5.29 1.22
N ARG A 33 -4.94 4.28 2.05
CA ARG A 33 -3.94 3.52 2.81
C ARG A 33 -3.17 2.51 1.96
N PHE A 34 -3.68 2.16 0.78
CA PHE A 34 -3.09 1.14 -0.09
C PHE A 34 -2.29 1.73 -1.25
N ASP A 35 -1.11 1.18 -1.47
CA ASP A 35 -0.36 1.27 -2.71
C ASP A 35 -0.77 0.12 -3.63
N LEU A 36 -1.66 0.44 -4.56
CA LEU A 36 -2.24 -0.49 -5.52
C LEU A 36 -1.52 -0.39 -6.85
N SER A 37 -0.85 -1.46 -7.24
CA SER A 37 -0.29 -1.67 -8.58
C SER A 37 -1.09 -2.77 -9.26
N LEU A 38 -2.15 -2.37 -9.96
CA LEU A 38 -3.09 -3.28 -10.63
C LEU A 38 -2.72 -3.39 -12.11
N GLU A 39 -1.76 -4.27 -12.42
CA GLU A 39 -1.31 -4.49 -13.79
C GLU A 39 -2.15 -5.58 -14.48
N ALA A 40 -2.10 -5.64 -15.82
CA ALA A 40 -2.90 -6.60 -16.59
C ALA A 40 -2.54 -8.08 -16.31
N ARG A 41 -1.32 -8.33 -15.83
CA ARG A 41 -0.76 -9.69 -15.60
C ARG A 41 -0.59 -10.04 -14.12
N ALA A 42 -0.53 -9.05 -13.23
CA ALA A 42 -0.35 -9.27 -11.80
C ALA A 42 -0.86 -8.06 -11.02
N TRP A 43 -1.51 -8.32 -9.89
CA TRP A 43 -1.91 -7.26 -8.98
C TRP A 43 -1.00 -7.29 -7.76
N THR A 44 -0.35 -6.17 -7.47
CA THR A 44 0.50 -6.01 -6.30
C THR A 44 -0.07 -4.91 -5.42
N MET A 45 -0.22 -5.21 -4.14
CA MET A 45 -0.90 -4.34 -3.20
C MET A 45 -0.07 -4.28 -1.92
N ARG A 46 0.24 -3.07 -1.48
CA ARG A 46 1.03 -2.85 -0.28
C ARG A 46 0.33 -1.82 0.59
N ALA A 47 0.08 -2.14 1.85
CA ALA A 47 -0.56 -1.20 2.76
C ALA A 47 -0.06 -1.41 4.17
N GLN A 48 -0.04 -0.32 4.92
CA GLN A 48 0.08 -0.35 6.37
C GLN A 48 -1.31 -0.61 6.93
N LEU A 49 -1.49 -1.81 7.46
CA LEU A 49 -2.74 -2.29 8.02
C LEU A 49 -2.43 -2.95 9.35
N ASP A 50 -3.28 -2.69 10.33
CA ASP A 50 -3.34 -3.49 11.54
C ASP A 50 -4.02 -4.84 11.27
N ASP A 51 -4.00 -5.77 12.24
CA ASP A 51 -4.59 -7.11 12.11
C ASP A 51 -6.07 -7.08 11.69
N GLU A 52 -6.85 -6.17 12.29
CA GLU A 52 -8.27 -6.02 11.98
C GLU A 52 -8.52 -5.51 10.55
N GLU A 53 -7.73 -4.55 10.10
CA GLU A 53 -7.80 -3.99 8.75
C GLU A 53 -7.35 -5.03 7.71
N THR A 54 -6.30 -5.79 8.03
CA THR A 54 -5.80 -6.89 7.20
C THR A 54 -6.88 -7.95 7.01
N ALA A 55 -7.52 -8.40 8.09
CA ALA A 55 -8.61 -9.38 8.01
C ALA A 55 -9.82 -8.88 7.21
N ARG A 56 -10.18 -7.59 7.37
CA ARG A 56 -11.23 -6.95 6.58
C ARG A 56 -10.88 -6.91 5.10
N PHE A 57 -9.65 -6.49 4.80
CA PHE A 57 -9.12 -6.41 3.45
C PHE A 57 -9.10 -7.79 2.77
N GLU A 58 -8.56 -8.80 3.44
CA GLU A 58 -8.49 -10.17 2.92
C GLU A 58 -9.88 -10.72 2.59
N ARG A 59 -10.89 -10.41 3.41
CA ARG A 59 -12.28 -10.81 3.16
C ARG A 59 -12.85 -10.15 1.89
N ILE A 60 -12.57 -8.87 1.69
CA ILE A 60 -12.96 -8.12 0.47
C ILE A 60 -12.25 -8.71 -0.75
N LEU A 61 -10.93 -8.92 -0.65
CA LEU A 61 -10.12 -9.48 -1.71
C LEU A 61 -10.59 -10.89 -2.09
N ASN A 62 -10.81 -11.77 -1.11
CA ASN A 62 -11.26 -13.14 -1.36
C ASN A 62 -12.64 -13.17 -2.03
N SER A 63 -13.57 -12.33 -1.56
CA SER A 63 -14.89 -12.20 -2.21
C SER A 63 -14.76 -11.72 -3.65
N PHE A 64 -13.90 -10.71 -3.90
CA PHE A 64 -13.71 -10.15 -5.22
C PHE A 64 -13.06 -11.14 -6.19
N ILE A 65 -12.03 -11.88 -5.75
CA ILE A 65 -11.38 -12.94 -6.53
C ILE A 65 -12.39 -14.03 -6.91
N LYS A 66 -13.27 -14.43 -5.99
CA LYS A 66 -14.32 -15.43 -6.25
C LYS A 66 -15.38 -14.90 -7.22
N GLU A 67 -15.88 -13.69 -6.98
CA GLU A 67 -16.93 -13.04 -7.79
C GLU A 67 -16.49 -12.86 -9.25
N HIS A 68 -15.23 -12.45 -9.46
CA HIS A 68 -14.71 -12.17 -10.79
C HIS A 68 -13.85 -13.30 -11.38
N ARG A 69 -13.72 -14.44 -10.70
CA ARG A 69 -12.86 -15.58 -11.10
C ARG A 69 -11.46 -15.14 -11.55
N ILE A 70 -10.79 -14.38 -10.70
CA ILE A 70 -9.42 -13.91 -10.99
C ILE A 70 -8.47 -15.11 -11.08
N THR A 71 -7.83 -15.29 -12.22
CA THR A 71 -6.89 -16.41 -12.49
C THR A 71 -5.42 -15.98 -12.51
N PHE A 72 -5.14 -14.68 -12.41
CA PHE A 72 -3.79 -14.13 -12.38
C PHE A 72 -3.30 -13.92 -10.93
N PRO A 73 -1.98 -13.88 -10.68
CA PRO A 73 -1.45 -13.73 -9.33
C PRO A 73 -1.81 -12.37 -8.74
N VAL A 74 -2.43 -12.41 -7.56
CA VAL A 74 -2.70 -11.24 -6.71
C VAL A 74 -1.85 -11.34 -5.45
N SER A 75 -0.90 -10.44 -5.31
CA SER A 75 -0.03 -10.31 -4.15
C SER A 75 -0.48 -9.13 -3.32
N ALA A 76 -1.06 -9.39 -2.15
CA ALA A 76 -1.30 -8.37 -1.16
C ALA A 76 -0.36 -8.59 0.03
N LYS A 77 0.39 -7.56 0.40
CA LYS A 77 1.27 -7.55 1.56
C LYS A 77 0.90 -6.42 2.49
N ALA A 78 0.50 -6.78 3.71
CA ALA A 78 0.56 -5.86 4.83
C ALA A 78 2.05 -5.57 5.10
N VAL A 79 2.43 -4.31 5.01
CA VAL A 79 3.80 -3.85 5.22
C VAL A 79 3.76 -2.76 6.28
N THR A 80 4.75 -2.72 7.17
CA THR A 80 4.87 -1.59 8.09
C THR A 80 5.11 -0.31 7.30
N ALA A 81 4.75 0.83 7.88
CA ALA A 81 5.05 2.17 7.35
C ALA A 81 6.50 2.27 6.85
N GLU A 82 7.43 1.69 7.61
CA GLU A 82 8.86 1.67 7.34
C GLU A 82 9.20 0.91 6.06
N ALA A 83 8.51 -0.19 5.79
CA ALA A 83 8.70 -0.99 4.59
C ALA A 83 8.14 -0.30 3.33
N MET A 84 7.39 0.80 3.49
CA MET A 84 7.02 1.68 2.36
C MET A 84 8.11 2.69 2.01
N LEU A 85 9.09 2.92 2.90
CA LEU A 85 10.19 3.83 2.64
C LEU A 85 11.24 3.19 1.71
N PRO A 86 11.90 3.98 0.85
CA PRO A 86 12.98 3.51 -0.02
C PRO A 86 14.31 3.26 0.73
N PHE A 87 14.27 3.31 2.06
CA PHE A 87 15.37 3.07 2.99
C PHE A 87 14.83 2.50 4.30
N ARG A 88 15.71 1.95 5.13
CA ARG A 88 15.36 1.52 6.49
C ARG A 88 15.79 2.55 7.51
N ILE A 89 14.93 2.78 8.48
CA ILE A 89 15.24 3.59 9.65
C ILE A 89 16.14 2.74 10.55
N GLY A 90 17.29 3.29 10.94
CA GLY A 90 18.21 2.66 11.88
C GLY A 90 17.94 3.11 13.31
N GLN A 91 17.76 4.42 13.50
CA GLN A 91 17.50 5.01 14.81
C GLN A 91 16.73 6.32 14.67
N VAL A 92 15.78 6.58 15.57
CA VAL A 92 15.10 7.87 15.66
C VAL A 92 15.57 8.60 16.93
N ILE A 93 16.02 9.83 16.76
CA ILE A 93 16.38 10.74 17.84
C ILE A 93 15.22 11.72 17.99
N SER A 94 14.59 11.74 19.16
CA SER A 94 13.53 12.70 19.50
C SER A 94 14.07 13.79 20.46
N GLY A 95 13.34 14.91 20.58
CA GLY A 95 13.71 16.04 21.44
C GLY A 95 14.14 17.30 20.66
N ALA A 96 14.93 18.18 21.30
CA ALA A 96 15.33 19.47 20.73
C ALA A 96 16.13 19.38 19.41
N ASN A 97 16.75 18.23 19.15
CA ASN A 97 17.51 17.95 17.93
C ASN A 97 16.96 16.70 17.23
N ALA A 98 15.65 16.69 17.00
CA ALA A 98 14.97 15.56 16.40
C ALA A 98 15.59 15.20 15.04
N SER A 99 15.95 13.93 14.85
CA SER A 99 16.55 13.45 13.61
C SER A 99 16.31 11.97 13.41
N VAL A 100 16.17 11.54 12.17
CA VAL A 100 16.11 10.12 11.81
C VAL A 100 17.45 9.70 11.23
N VAL A 101 18.09 8.72 11.84
CA VAL A 101 19.27 8.06 11.30
C VAL A 101 18.83 6.82 10.54
N THR A 102 19.17 6.76 9.27
CA THR A 102 18.90 5.59 8.42
C THR A 102 19.91 4.47 8.72
N GLN A 103 19.60 3.23 8.37
CA GLN A 103 20.49 2.09 8.56
C GLN A 103 21.83 2.24 7.79
N ASP A 104 21.84 3.08 6.75
CA ASP A 104 23.02 3.43 5.95
C ASP A 104 23.90 4.51 6.61
N GLY A 105 23.45 5.09 7.73
CA GLY A 105 24.16 6.14 8.47
C GLY A 105 23.77 7.58 8.07
N ALA A 106 22.90 7.76 7.06
CA ALA A 106 22.41 9.09 6.70
C ALA A 106 21.48 9.65 7.79
N ARG A 107 21.64 10.93 8.15
CA ARG A 107 20.85 11.63 9.17
C ARG A 107 19.91 12.63 8.52
N LEU A 108 18.61 12.43 8.72
CA LEU A 108 17.52 13.25 8.18
C LEU A 108 16.95 14.13 9.29
N GLN A 109 16.65 15.37 8.95
CA GLN A 109 15.96 16.33 9.84
C GLN A 109 14.65 16.78 9.22
N VAL A 110 13.75 17.37 10.01
CA VAL A 110 12.49 17.89 9.48
C VAL A 110 12.77 18.92 8.38
N GLY A 111 12.23 18.68 7.18
CA GLY A 111 12.47 19.45 5.95
C GLY A 111 13.41 18.76 4.95
N ASP A 112 14.18 17.76 5.40
CA ASP A 112 15.18 17.07 4.58
C ASP A 112 14.53 16.07 3.61
N ASP A 113 15.03 16.01 2.37
CA ASP A 113 14.61 15.03 1.36
C ASP A 113 15.67 13.95 1.23
N TYR A 114 15.24 12.70 1.25
CA TYR A 114 16.13 11.56 1.10
C TYR A 114 15.48 10.47 0.25
N ARG A 115 16.16 10.12 -0.86
CA ARG A 115 15.67 9.16 -1.86
C ARG A 115 14.23 9.45 -2.35
N GLY A 116 13.85 10.72 -2.42
CA GLY A 116 12.53 11.14 -2.90
C GLY A 116 11.41 11.00 -1.88
N VAL A 117 11.73 10.89 -0.59
CA VAL A 117 10.78 11.13 0.50
C VAL A 117 11.33 12.22 1.41
N ARG A 118 10.51 13.22 1.71
CA ARG A 118 10.83 14.32 2.62
C ARG A 118 10.36 14.01 4.02
N LEU A 119 11.23 14.20 5.00
CA LEU A 119 10.87 14.15 6.41
C LEU A 119 10.06 15.41 6.76
N VAL A 120 8.80 15.26 7.16
CA VAL A 120 7.89 16.40 7.42
C VAL A 120 7.66 16.65 8.91
N ALA A 121 7.68 15.62 9.75
CA ALA A 121 7.53 15.78 11.19
C ALA A 121 8.17 14.63 11.95
N ILE A 122 8.83 14.90 13.06
CA ILE A 122 9.27 13.88 14.02
C ILE A 122 8.55 14.16 15.34
N GLN A 123 7.77 13.20 15.82
CA GLN A 123 7.10 13.25 17.12
C GLN A 123 7.76 12.28 18.12
N ALA A 124 7.18 12.12 19.30
CA ALA A 124 7.76 11.28 20.35
C ALA A 124 7.69 9.78 20.01
N ASN A 125 6.68 9.36 19.27
CA ASN A 125 6.41 7.95 18.96
C ASN A 125 6.11 7.70 17.47
N HIS A 126 6.14 8.75 16.64
CA HIS A 126 5.94 8.60 15.21
C HIS A 126 6.64 9.66 14.38
N VAL A 127 6.92 9.34 13.12
CA VAL A 127 7.61 10.23 12.18
C VAL A 127 6.79 10.20 10.93
N THR A 128 6.55 11.38 10.42
CA THR A 128 5.86 11.56 9.16
C THR A 128 6.89 11.84 8.08
N PHE A 129 6.84 11.03 7.04
CA PHE A 129 7.51 11.27 5.78
C PHE A 129 6.46 11.60 4.71
N PHE A 130 6.87 12.36 3.71
CA PHE A 130 6.04 12.77 2.59
C PHE A 130 6.81 12.55 1.29
N GLY A 131 6.37 11.59 0.49
CA GLY A 131 6.90 11.35 -0.85
C GLY A 131 5.77 11.41 -1.88
N LYS A 132 5.51 10.28 -2.55
CA LYS A 132 4.29 10.11 -3.38
C LYS A 132 3.00 10.21 -2.56
N ARG A 133 3.09 9.91 -1.26
CA ARG A 133 2.01 9.97 -0.27
C ARG A 133 2.60 10.29 1.11
N LYS A 134 1.73 10.63 2.07
CA LYS A 134 2.09 10.69 3.49
C LYS A 134 2.36 9.26 3.99
N ILE A 135 3.49 9.05 4.65
CA ILE A 135 3.90 7.78 5.26
C ILE A 135 4.16 8.08 6.73
N GLU A 136 3.41 7.45 7.62
CA GLU A 136 3.53 7.69 9.06
C GLU A 136 4.08 6.44 9.74
N VAL A 137 5.33 6.53 10.15
CA VAL A 137 6.03 5.45 10.83
C VAL A 137 5.88 5.63 12.33
N ILE A 138 5.24 4.66 12.98
CA ILE A 138 5.33 4.45 14.42
C ILE A 138 6.62 3.65 14.71
N TRP A 139 7.42 4.01 15.71
CA TRP A 139 8.62 3.26 16.13
C TRP A 139 8.64 2.98 17.63
#